data_AF-A0A8J4PV48-F1
#
_entry.id   AF-A0A8J4PV48-F1
#
_cell.length_a   1.000
_cell.length_b   1.000
_cell.length_c   1.000
_cell.angle_alpha   90.00
_cell.angle_beta   90.00
_cell.angle_gamma   90.00
#
_symmetry.space_group_name_H-M   'P 1'
#
loop_
_entity.id
_entity.type
_entity.pdbx_description
1 polymer ?
#
loop_
_entity_poly.entity_id
_entity_poly.type
_entity_poly.pdbx_seq_one_letter_code
_entity_poly.pdbx_strand_id
1 'polypeptide(L)'
;MTLNEISSINKSNSLPKSGPKQIGRVKIPKDDINAPIFTDENSSIEDKQFEEQLKKLMVLQGKDNISQISIPAELIESAVNSQKEATDEEVRFAQNFFNRGASLERMAIKSHDFPKKPYPQIALLGRSNVGKSSLLNALLSQPLANTSKHPGCTKAVNFYQVWEKLFLIDLPGYGYARVSKERSSVWSQTISEYLLTSAQLVKVFLLIDSRVGVQKNDKEVMKLLDEHRVSFQIVLTKIDKTKPGILKKIYNTLKEEIADLVCCLPYIIQTSTLENKGIDELRTTILKITGFDKQTYIDRKASLPKEPIPENKKKLKREAKYNKDKKENNNQEQEDEEDEEEEEEEIKEEISLNK
;
A
#
# COMPACT_ATOMS: atom_id res chain seq x y z
N MET A 1 30.56 -13.95 -41.59
CA MET A 1 31.55 -14.94 -41.11
C MET A 1 32.10 -14.42 -39.79
N THR A 2 31.55 -14.82 -38.63
CA THR A 2 31.71 -16.08 -37.86
C THR A 2 32.84 -16.01 -36.80
N LEU A 3 32.43 -15.92 -35.54
CA LEU A 3 32.75 -16.82 -34.41
C LEU A 3 34.20 -17.32 -34.13
N ASN A 4 35.27 -16.64 -34.56
CA ASN A 4 36.64 -17.19 -34.41
C ASN A 4 37.71 -16.34 -33.71
N GLU A 5 37.37 -15.30 -32.93
CA GLU A 5 38.42 -14.46 -32.29
C GLU A 5 38.55 -14.58 -30.77
N ILE A 6 38.01 -15.61 -30.12
CA ILE A 6 38.21 -15.82 -28.67
C ILE A 6 38.68 -17.24 -28.37
N SER A 7 39.79 -17.66 -29.00
CA SER A 7 40.44 -18.93 -28.68
C SER A 7 41.97 -18.80 -28.59
N SER A 8 42.49 -17.96 -27.69
CA SER A 8 43.95 -17.96 -27.45
C SER A 8 44.43 -17.27 -26.16
N ILE A 9 43.66 -17.27 -25.08
CA ILE A 9 44.23 -17.00 -23.73
C ILE A 9 43.62 -17.97 -22.71
N ASN A 10 44.10 -19.21 -22.71
CA ASN A 10 43.93 -20.15 -21.60
C ASN A 10 45.09 -21.16 -21.60
N LYS A 11 46.22 -20.78 -20.97
CA LYS A 11 47.14 -21.75 -20.36
C LYS A 11 47.65 -21.18 -19.03
N SER A 12 47.70 -22.09 -18.05
CA SER A 12 48.20 -22.01 -16.68
C SER A 12 47.45 -21.14 -15.67
N ASN A 13 46.50 -21.76 -14.94
CA ASN A 13 46.72 -22.04 -13.52
C ASN A 13 45.77 -23.14 -13.03
N SER A 14 46.36 -24.21 -12.53
CA SER A 14 45.73 -25.43 -12.03
C SER A 14 45.17 -25.25 -10.61
N LEU A 15 43.86 -25.46 -10.44
CA LEU A 15 43.23 -25.74 -9.14
C LEU A 15 43.05 -27.26 -8.97
N PRO A 16 43.10 -27.78 -7.72
CA PRO A 16 43.15 -29.22 -7.47
C PRO A 16 41.85 -29.92 -7.88
N LYS A 17 41.99 -31.07 -8.55
CA LYS A 17 40.91 -31.99 -8.89
C LYS A 17 40.31 -32.59 -7.61
N SER A 18 39.18 -32.09 -7.16
CA SER A 18 38.21 -32.87 -6.38
C SER A 18 37.04 -33.19 -7.31
N GLY A 19 36.83 -34.49 -7.59
CA GLY A 19 35.71 -34.95 -8.41
C GLY A 19 34.37 -34.58 -7.76
N PRO A 20 33.27 -34.52 -8.54
CA PRO A 20 31.95 -34.26 -7.99
C PRO A 20 31.62 -35.33 -6.94
N LYS A 21 31.46 -34.91 -5.68
CA LYS A 21 30.82 -35.75 -4.65
C LYS A 21 29.43 -36.11 -5.18
N GLN A 22 29.16 -37.41 -5.32
CA GLN A 22 27.81 -37.89 -5.59
C GLN A 22 26.88 -37.38 -4.49
N ILE A 23 26.03 -36.41 -4.83
CA ILE A 23 24.91 -36.01 -4.00
C ILE A 23 23.95 -37.19 -4.02
N GLY A 24 23.72 -37.82 -2.88
CA GLY A 24 22.77 -38.92 -2.74
C GLY A 24 21.40 -38.48 -3.27
N ARG A 25 20.82 -39.26 -4.19
CA ARG A 25 19.43 -39.09 -4.60
C ARG A 25 18.55 -39.28 -3.37
N VAL A 26 18.06 -38.19 -2.81
CA VAL A 26 16.92 -38.23 -1.88
C VAL A 26 15.73 -38.73 -2.69
N LYS A 27 15.23 -39.93 -2.35
CA LYS A 27 13.95 -40.43 -2.87
C LYS A 27 12.84 -39.60 -2.25
N ILE A 28 12.38 -38.58 -2.96
CA ILE A 28 11.14 -37.90 -2.61
C ILE A 28 9.99 -38.88 -2.97
N PRO A 29 9.08 -39.22 -2.05
CA PRO A 29 7.86 -39.95 -2.40
C PRO A 29 7.13 -39.18 -3.49
N LYS A 30 6.89 -39.82 -4.64
CA LYS A 30 6.31 -39.15 -5.82
C LYS A 30 4.86 -38.69 -5.62
N ASP A 31 4.23 -39.07 -4.51
CA ASP A 31 2.79 -38.98 -4.34
C ASP A 31 2.33 -37.72 -3.58
N ASP A 32 3.23 -36.92 -2.99
CA ASP A 32 2.87 -35.79 -2.10
C ASP A 32 3.06 -34.38 -2.68
N ILE A 33 3.77 -34.21 -3.80
CA ILE A 33 4.03 -32.87 -4.37
C ILE A 33 2.79 -32.26 -5.05
N ASN A 34 1.85 -33.11 -5.51
CA ASN A 34 0.66 -32.67 -6.22
C ASN A 34 -0.53 -32.36 -5.28
N ALA A 35 -0.43 -32.67 -3.99
CA ALA A 35 -1.48 -32.36 -3.03
C ALA A 35 -1.62 -30.84 -2.85
N PRO A 36 -2.84 -30.28 -2.82
CA PRO A 36 -3.04 -28.87 -2.55
C PRO A 36 -2.46 -28.49 -1.18
N ILE A 37 -1.68 -27.41 -1.11
CA ILE A 37 -1.03 -26.97 0.13
C ILE A 37 -1.87 -25.92 0.86
N PHE A 38 -2.48 -25.00 0.12
CA PHE A 38 -3.35 -23.94 0.68
C PHE A 38 -4.63 -23.71 -0.11
N THR A 39 -4.71 -24.24 -1.34
CA THR A 39 -5.84 -24.05 -2.25
C THR A 39 -6.78 -25.24 -2.27
N ASP A 40 -8.03 -24.97 -2.56
CA ASP A 40 -9.08 -25.96 -2.76
C ASP A 40 -9.79 -25.74 -4.10
N GLU A 41 -10.85 -26.51 -4.35
CA GLU A 41 -11.66 -26.40 -5.57
C GLU A 41 -12.28 -25.01 -5.77
N ASN A 42 -12.55 -24.26 -4.69
CA ASN A 42 -13.15 -22.93 -4.70
C ASN A 42 -12.13 -21.77 -4.76
N SER A 43 -10.84 -22.06 -4.61
CA SER A 43 -9.79 -21.04 -4.63
C SER A 43 -9.66 -20.38 -6.01
N SER A 44 -9.28 -19.10 -6.01
CA SER A 44 -9.16 -18.30 -7.24
C SER A 44 -8.09 -18.87 -8.18
N ILE A 45 -8.15 -18.50 -9.47
CA ILE A 45 -7.13 -18.91 -10.46
C ILE A 45 -5.74 -18.40 -10.04
N GLU A 46 -5.70 -17.20 -9.46
CA GLU A 46 -4.47 -16.55 -9.00
C GLU A 46 -3.85 -17.30 -7.80
N ASP A 47 -4.67 -17.73 -6.84
CA ASP A 47 -4.21 -18.51 -5.68
C ASP A 47 -3.66 -19.87 -6.11
N LYS A 48 -4.33 -20.54 -7.06
CA LYS A 48 -3.89 -21.83 -7.62
C LYS A 48 -2.56 -21.68 -8.37
N GLN A 49 -2.38 -20.60 -9.13
CA GLN A 49 -1.12 -20.29 -9.81
C GLN A 49 0.01 -19.99 -8.84
N PHE A 50 -0.27 -19.25 -7.76
CA PHE A 50 0.70 -18.94 -6.72
C PHE A 50 1.19 -20.21 -6.00
N GLU A 51 0.27 -21.13 -5.67
CA GLU A 51 0.64 -22.41 -5.06
C GLU A 51 1.50 -23.27 -6.00
N GLU A 52 1.18 -23.29 -7.30
CA GLU A 52 1.98 -24.01 -8.30
C GLU A 52 3.41 -23.44 -8.41
N GLN A 53 3.56 -22.12 -8.29
CA GLN A 53 4.87 -21.47 -8.26
C GLN A 53 5.66 -21.81 -6.99
N LEU A 54 5.01 -21.83 -5.82
CA LEU A 54 5.65 -22.25 -4.56
C LEU A 54 6.12 -23.70 -4.63
N LYS A 55 5.30 -24.61 -5.17
CA LYS A 55 5.68 -26.02 -5.38
C LYS A 55 6.89 -26.15 -6.30
N LYS A 56 6.96 -25.38 -7.38
CA LYS A 56 8.13 -25.34 -8.26
C LYS A 56 9.40 -24.90 -7.53
N LEU A 57 9.29 -23.88 -6.67
CA LEU A 57 10.42 -23.41 -5.85
C LEU A 57 10.87 -24.44 -4.80
N MET A 58 9.94 -25.14 -4.15
CA MET A 58 10.24 -26.25 -3.24
C MET A 58 11.08 -27.33 -3.92
N VAL A 59 10.65 -27.77 -5.10
CA VAL A 59 11.34 -28.81 -5.88
C VAL A 59 12.71 -28.33 -6.35
N LEU A 60 12.81 -27.10 -6.86
CA LEU A 60 14.08 -26.53 -7.34
C LEU A 60 15.11 -26.38 -6.21
N GLN A 61 14.67 -26.05 -4.99
CA GLN A 61 15.57 -25.84 -3.84
C GLN A 61 15.75 -27.09 -2.99
N GLY A 62 15.11 -28.20 -3.35
CA GLY A 62 15.14 -29.45 -2.58
C GLY A 62 14.61 -29.27 -1.15
N LYS A 63 13.61 -28.40 -0.97
CA LYS A 63 12.98 -28.11 0.32
C LYS A 63 11.63 -28.81 0.41
N ASP A 64 11.40 -29.46 1.53
CA ASP A 64 10.18 -30.19 1.88
C ASP A 64 9.19 -29.33 2.69
N ASN A 65 9.62 -28.14 3.15
CA ASN A 65 8.80 -27.21 3.91
C ASN A 65 8.85 -25.79 3.34
N ILE A 66 7.67 -25.15 3.24
CA ILE A 66 7.51 -23.78 2.71
C ILE A 66 8.29 -22.74 3.51
N SER A 67 8.39 -22.92 4.83
CA SER A 67 9.15 -22.02 5.70
C SER A 67 10.65 -21.98 5.41
N GLN A 68 11.16 -22.92 4.61
CA GLN A 68 12.58 -23.04 4.26
C GLN A 68 12.88 -22.62 2.81
N ILE A 69 11.85 -22.22 2.05
CA ILE A 69 12.02 -21.73 0.68
C ILE A 69 12.57 -20.31 0.74
N SER A 70 13.68 -20.09 0.04
CA SER A 70 14.15 -18.73 -0.24
C SER A 70 13.43 -18.22 -1.48
N ILE A 71 12.73 -17.09 -1.40
CA ILE A 71 12.11 -16.51 -2.60
C ILE A 71 13.24 -15.86 -3.43
N PRO A 72 13.47 -16.27 -4.69
CA PRO A 72 14.50 -15.67 -5.54
C PRO A 72 14.35 -14.16 -5.62
N ALA A 73 15.47 -13.44 -5.56
CA ALA A 73 15.49 -11.99 -5.66
C ALA A 73 14.81 -11.50 -6.94
N GLU A 74 14.91 -12.22 -8.07
CA GLU A 74 14.22 -11.83 -9.30
C GLU A 74 12.69 -11.97 -9.21
N LEU A 75 12.17 -12.94 -8.45
CA LEU A 75 10.71 -13.06 -8.23
C LEU A 75 10.22 -11.96 -7.29
N ILE A 76 10.99 -11.64 -6.25
CA ILE A 76 10.74 -10.49 -5.39
C ILE A 76 10.78 -9.19 -6.21
N GLU A 77 11.81 -8.99 -7.03
CA GLU A 77 11.96 -7.82 -7.89
C GLU A 77 10.87 -7.77 -8.95
N SER A 78 10.45 -8.89 -9.54
CA SER A 78 9.32 -8.92 -10.47
C SER A 78 8.00 -8.60 -9.77
N ALA A 79 7.76 -9.08 -8.55
CA ALA A 79 6.58 -8.76 -7.73
C ALA A 79 6.61 -7.29 -7.24
N VAL A 80 7.79 -6.75 -6.95
CA VAL A 80 8.02 -5.36 -6.57
C VAL A 80 7.85 -4.44 -7.78
N ASN A 81 8.37 -4.81 -8.95
CA ASN A 81 8.23 -4.06 -10.20
C ASN A 81 6.82 -4.21 -10.82
N SER A 82 6.08 -5.25 -10.46
CA SER A 82 4.66 -5.43 -10.83
C SER A 82 3.69 -4.88 -9.79
N GLN A 83 4.16 -4.22 -8.73
CA GLN A 83 3.38 -3.16 -8.11
C GLN A 83 3.24 -2.03 -9.14
N LYS A 84 2.24 -2.17 -10.03
CA LYS A 84 1.80 -1.09 -10.92
C LYS A 84 1.67 0.16 -10.07
N GLU A 85 2.29 1.25 -10.53
CA GLU A 85 1.95 2.58 -10.04
C GLU A 85 0.42 2.68 -10.01
N ALA A 86 -0.09 3.16 -8.87
CA ALA A 86 -1.52 3.32 -8.68
C ALA A 86 -2.10 4.11 -9.86
N THR A 87 -3.15 3.58 -10.48
CA THR A 87 -3.84 4.30 -11.54
C THR A 87 -4.40 5.61 -11.01
N ASP A 88 -4.53 6.63 -11.88
CA ASP A 88 -5.12 7.92 -11.49
C ASP A 88 -6.51 7.77 -10.85
N GLU A 89 -7.25 6.74 -11.26
CA GLU A 89 -8.55 6.40 -10.69
C GLU A 89 -8.45 5.86 -9.26
N GLU A 90 -7.49 4.98 -8.98
CA GLU A 90 -7.23 4.46 -7.63
C GLU A 90 -6.76 5.58 -6.70
N VAL A 91 -5.88 6.45 -7.20
CA VAL A 91 -5.42 7.64 -6.47
C VAL A 91 -6.61 8.55 -6.14
N ARG A 92 -7.46 8.88 -7.13
CA ARG A 92 -8.64 9.72 -6.92
C ARG A 92 -9.64 9.07 -5.95
N PHE A 93 -9.82 7.75 -6.03
CA PHE A 93 -10.66 7.02 -5.09
C PHE A 93 -10.09 7.14 -3.67
N ALA A 94 -8.77 6.95 -3.51
CA ALA A 94 -8.12 7.03 -2.22
C ALA A 94 -8.22 8.43 -1.61
N GLN A 95 -7.96 9.48 -2.39
CA GLN A 95 -8.16 10.87 -1.96
C GLN A 95 -9.60 11.10 -1.48
N ASN A 96 -10.59 10.66 -2.24
CA ASN A 96 -11.99 10.79 -1.86
C ASN A 96 -12.33 10.00 -0.58
N PHE A 97 -11.79 8.80 -0.40
CA PHE A 97 -12.00 7.99 0.80
C PHE A 97 -11.51 8.71 2.06
N PHE A 98 -10.27 9.20 2.03
CA PHE A 98 -9.67 9.89 3.17
C PHE A 98 -10.28 11.28 3.43
N ASN A 99 -10.87 11.92 2.42
CA ASN A 99 -11.54 13.22 2.55
C ASN A 99 -12.98 13.12 3.10
N ARG A 100 -13.58 11.92 3.21
CA ARG A 100 -14.97 11.74 3.71
C ARG A 100 -15.14 12.00 5.22
N GLY A 101 -14.06 12.27 5.93
CA GLY A 101 -14.06 12.64 7.34
C GLY A 101 -13.30 11.64 8.20
N ALA A 102 -12.54 12.18 9.15
CA ALA A 102 -11.84 11.42 10.16
C ALA A 102 -12.02 12.07 11.53
N SER A 103 -11.97 11.27 12.58
CA SER A 103 -12.06 11.76 13.96
C SER A 103 -11.18 10.91 14.89
N LEU A 104 -10.71 11.53 15.97
CA LEU A 104 -10.10 10.80 17.07
C LEU A 104 -11.22 10.10 17.85
N GLU A 105 -11.35 8.78 17.67
CA GLU A 105 -12.35 7.96 18.34
C GLU A 105 -11.94 7.70 19.79
N ARG A 106 -10.66 7.36 20.01
CA ARG A 106 -10.20 6.98 21.34
C ARG A 106 -8.70 7.15 21.54
N MET A 107 -8.32 7.52 22.76
CA MET A 107 -6.96 7.40 23.27
C MET A 107 -6.96 6.31 24.34
N ALA A 108 -6.17 5.25 24.16
CA ALA A 108 -6.17 4.08 25.02
C ALA A 108 -4.78 3.81 25.61
N ILE A 109 -4.71 3.44 26.88
CA ILE A 109 -3.46 3.07 27.55
C ILE A 109 -3.36 1.55 27.73
N LYS A 110 -4.51 0.88 27.90
CA LYS A 110 -4.63 -0.56 28.15
C LYS A 110 -5.56 -1.21 27.12
N SER A 111 -5.45 -2.53 26.93
CA SER A 111 -6.22 -3.28 25.93
C SER A 111 -7.73 -3.17 26.08
N HIS A 112 -8.24 -3.15 27.32
CA HIS A 112 -9.69 -3.06 27.56
C HIS A 112 -10.29 -1.73 27.08
N ASP A 113 -9.47 -0.69 26.93
CA ASP A 113 -9.90 0.58 26.38
C ASP A 113 -10.00 0.54 24.86
N PHE A 114 -9.43 -0.45 24.15
CA PHE A 114 -9.43 -0.45 22.69
C PHE A 114 -10.87 -0.47 22.12
N PRO A 115 -11.14 0.30 21.05
CA PRO A 115 -12.42 0.24 20.36
C PRO A 115 -12.74 -1.18 19.91
N LYS A 116 -13.95 -1.65 20.21
CA LYS A 116 -14.44 -2.99 19.83
C LYS A 116 -15.13 -3.01 18.45
N LYS A 117 -15.01 -1.93 17.66
CA LYS A 117 -15.61 -1.83 16.32
C LYS A 117 -14.85 -2.75 15.34
N PRO A 118 -15.53 -3.50 14.46
CA PRO A 118 -14.93 -4.49 13.57
C PRO A 118 -14.32 -3.86 12.30
N TYR A 119 -13.52 -2.80 12.46
CA TYR A 119 -12.82 -2.14 11.35
C TYR A 119 -11.34 -2.52 11.29
N PRO A 120 -10.79 -2.81 10.09
CA PRO A 120 -9.37 -3.06 9.91
C PRO A 120 -8.54 -1.90 10.47
N GLN A 121 -7.39 -2.24 11.04
CA GLN A 121 -6.52 -1.30 11.73
C GLN A 121 -5.17 -1.25 11.04
N ILE A 122 -4.72 -0.04 10.72
CA ILE A 122 -3.39 0.24 10.19
C ILE A 122 -2.63 1.03 11.24
N ALA A 123 -1.53 0.48 11.73
CA ALA A 123 -0.72 1.12 12.75
C ALA A 123 0.48 1.84 12.17
N LEU A 124 0.73 3.06 12.63
CA LEU A 124 1.97 3.78 12.39
C LEU A 124 2.86 3.61 13.62
N LEU A 125 4.09 3.14 13.40
CA LEU A 125 5.09 2.95 14.43
C LEU A 125 6.40 3.63 14.01
N GLY A 126 7.20 4.11 14.96
CA GLY A 126 8.49 4.72 14.64
C GLY A 126 9.09 5.45 15.83
N ARG A 127 10.32 5.94 15.67
CA ARG A 127 10.98 6.74 16.71
C ARG A 127 10.22 8.03 17.04
N SER A 128 10.43 8.54 18.25
CA SER A 128 10.00 9.90 18.59
C SER A 128 10.52 10.91 17.55
N ASN A 129 9.65 11.83 17.12
CA ASN A 129 9.95 12.85 16.11
C ASN A 129 10.29 12.34 14.70
N VAL A 130 10.02 11.08 14.35
CA VAL A 130 10.23 10.54 12.99
C VAL A 130 9.29 11.15 11.93
N GLY A 131 8.21 11.82 12.36
CA GLY A 131 7.21 12.41 11.46
C GLY A 131 5.87 11.67 11.45
N LYS A 132 5.64 10.74 12.37
CA LYS A 132 4.43 9.91 12.46
C LYS A 132 3.12 10.71 12.52
N SER A 133 2.99 11.64 13.46
CA SER A 133 1.78 12.47 13.57
C SER A 133 1.62 13.43 12.39
N SER A 134 2.72 13.90 11.79
CA SER A 134 2.68 14.71 10.57
C SER A 134 2.19 13.89 9.37
N LEU A 135 2.67 12.64 9.24
CA LEU A 135 2.23 11.72 8.20
C LEU A 135 0.75 11.36 8.38
N LEU A 136 0.31 11.13 9.62
CA LEU A 136 -1.10 10.89 9.92
C LEU A 136 -1.98 12.06 9.49
N ASN A 137 -1.61 13.29 9.83
CA ASN A 137 -2.36 14.47 9.40
C ASN A 137 -2.38 14.62 7.86
N ALA A 138 -1.26 14.32 7.19
CA ALA A 138 -1.19 14.33 5.73
C ALA A 138 -2.10 13.26 5.12
N LEU A 139 -2.11 12.04 5.66
CA LEU A 139 -3.01 10.97 5.22
C LEU A 139 -4.48 11.35 5.39
N LEU A 140 -4.84 11.97 6.51
CA LEU A 140 -6.22 12.35 6.82
C LEU A 140 -6.66 13.69 6.20
N SER A 141 -5.76 14.43 5.55
CA SER A 141 -6.01 15.81 5.09
C SER A 141 -6.52 16.74 6.21
N GLN A 142 -6.24 16.43 7.49
CA GLN A 142 -6.81 17.12 8.65
C GLN A 142 -5.79 17.14 9.82
N PRO A 143 -5.71 18.24 10.59
CA PRO A 143 -4.76 18.38 11.71
C PRO A 143 -5.28 17.71 13.00
N LEU A 144 -5.51 16.39 12.97
CA LEU A 144 -6.10 15.65 14.09
C LEU A 144 -5.07 15.17 15.13
N ALA A 145 -3.84 14.87 14.71
CA ALA A 145 -2.76 14.46 15.60
C ALA A 145 -1.88 15.65 15.98
N ASN A 146 -1.51 15.72 17.26
CA ASN A 146 -0.66 16.77 17.79
C ASN A 146 0.80 16.56 17.36
N THR A 147 1.34 17.46 16.53
CA THR A 147 2.72 17.45 16.05
C THR A 147 3.64 18.24 17.00
N SER A 148 3.74 17.83 18.26
CA SER A 148 4.68 18.45 19.21
C SER A 148 6.13 18.09 18.87
N LYS A 149 7.05 19.06 18.98
CA LYS A 149 8.50 18.83 18.86
C LYS A 149 9.10 18.17 20.10
N HIS A 150 8.40 18.23 21.24
CA HIS A 150 8.87 17.67 22.50
C HIS A 150 8.63 16.14 22.54
N PRO A 151 9.69 15.33 22.70
CA PRO A 151 9.54 13.88 22.76
C PRO A 151 8.70 13.43 23.96
N GLY A 152 7.88 12.39 23.78
CA GLY A 152 7.10 11.77 24.86
C GLY A 152 5.64 12.26 25.02
N CYS A 153 5.11 13.05 24.08
CA CYS A 153 3.70 13.50 24.12
C CYS A 153 2.68 12.36 23.98
N THR A 154 2.98 11.32 23.20
CA THR A 154 2.04 10.21 22.94
C THR A 154 2.39 9.01 23.80
N LYS A 155 1.80 8.92 24.99
CA LYS A 155 1.89 7.74 25.88
C LYS A 155 0.76 6.73 25.65
N ALA A 156 -0.33 7.17 25.03
CA ALA A 156 -1.50 6.37 24.68
C ALA A 156 -1.43 5.92 23.21
N VAL A 157 -2.12 4.85 22.88
CA VAL A 157 -2.47 4.46 21.51
C VAL A 157 -3.66 5.32 21.07
N ASN A 158 -3.52 6.05 19.98
CA ASN A 158 -4.60 6.87 19.46
C ASN A 158 -5.26 6.20 18.26
N PHE A 159 -6.58 6.05 18.31
CA PHE A 159 -7.43 5.44 17.30
C PHE A 159 -8.14 6.53 16.51
N TYR A 160 -7.77 6.70 15.24
CA TYR A 160 -8.41 7.64 14.32
C TYR A 160 -9.34 6.88 13.39
N GLN A 161 -10.65 7.10 13.53
CA GLN A 161 -11.66 6.47 12.67
C GLN A 161 -11.73 7.25 11.36
N VAL A 162 -11.62 6.56 10.23
CA VAL A 162 -11.73 7.14 8.88
C VAL A 162 -12.99 6.59 8.23
N TRP A 163 -13.91 7.50 7.91
CA TRP A 163 -15.19 7.23 7.23
C TRP A 163 -15.97 6.02 7.79
N GLU A 164 -15.83 5.74 9.08
CA GLU A 164 -16.44 4.57 9.74
C GLU A 164 -16.17 3.21 9.06
N LYS A 165 -15.00 3.08 8.42
CA LYS A 165 -14.59 1.85 7.74
C LYS A 165 -13.21 1.36 8.14
N LEU A 166 -12.34 2.27 8.53
CA LEU A 166 -10.92 2.01 8.76
C LEU A 166 -10.48 2.71 10.05
N PHE A 167 -9.54 2.12 10.76
CA PHE A 167 -8.78 2.83 11.78
C PHE A 167 -7.34 3.06 11.35
N LEU A 168 -6.88 4.30 11.48
CA LEU A 168 -5.45 4.62 11.54
C LEU A 168 -5.04 4.74 13.00
N ILE A 169 -4.01 3.99 13.39
CA ILE A 169 -3.55 3.89 14.76
C ILE A 169 -2.20 4.58 14.91
N ASP A 170 -2.14 5.59 15.77
CA ASP A 170 -0.90 6.26 16.12
C ASP A 170 -0.31 5.60 17.37
N LEU A 171 0.74 4.79 17.19
CA LEU A 171 1.43 4.16 18.31
C LEU A 171 2.40 5.14 19.00
N PRO A 172 2.66 4.96 20.31
CA PRO A 172 3.72 5.67 21.00
C PRO A 172 5.05 5.52 20.27
N GLY A 173 5.85 6.59 20.22
CA GLY A 173 7.17 6.51 19.60
C GLY A 173 8.18 5.80 20.50
N TYR A 174 9.01 4.91 19.95
CA TYR A 174 10.07 4.23 20.70
C TYR A 174 11.38 5.04 20.75
N GLY A 175 12.31 4.61 21.59
CA GLY A 175 13.69 5.13 21.66
C GLY A 175 13.90 6.39 22.50
N TYR A 176 12.93 6.84 23.31
CA TYR A 176 13.14 7.97 24.24
C TYR A 176 13.40 7.48 25.68
N ALA A 177 14.68 7.56 26.08
CA ALA A 177 15.23 7.07 27.35
C ALA A 177 15.09 8.06 28.54
N ARG A 178 14.06 8.92 28.58
CA ARG A 178 13.77 9.75 29.77
C ARG A 178 12.81 9.09 30.77
N VAL A 179 12.37 7.87 30.49
CA VAL A 179 11.66 7.04 31.46
C VAL A 179 12.72 6.17 32.14
N SER A 180 12.64 5.99 33.46
CA SER A 180 13.62 5.25 34.26
C SER A 180 14.01 3.93 33.60
N LYS A 181 15.23 3.43 33.85
CA LYS A 181 15.77 2.20 33.25
C LYS A 181 14.81 1.00 33.36
N GLU A 182 13.89 0.98 34.33
CA GLU A 182 12.86 -0.06 34.47
C GLU A 182 11.76 -0.05 33.38
N ARG A 183 11.57 1.05 32.64
CA ARG A 183 10.56 1.20 31.56
C ARG A 183 11.18 1.38 30.16
N SER A 184 12.51 1.38 30.06
CA SER A 184 13.26 1.50 28.81
C SER A 184 13.40 0.16 28.06
N SER A 185 12.38 -0.68 28.14
CA SER A 185 12.24 -1.79 27.20
C SER A 185 11.97 -1.20 25.82
N VAL A 186 12.61 -1.74 24.79
CA VAL A 186 12.35 -1.43 23.36
C VAL A 186 10.84 -1.42 23.08
N TRP A 187 10.13 -2.23 23.85
CA TRP A 187 8.70 -2.31 23.91
C TRP A 187 8.11 -1.49 25.08
N SER A 188 7.34 -0.43 24.81
CA SER A 188 6.42 0.07 25.84
C SER A 188 5.30 -0.97 26.01
N GLN A 189 4.97 -1.37 27.25
CA GLN A 189 3.96 -2.41 27.52
C GLN A 189 2.67 -2.21 26.70
N THR A 190 2.24 -0.96 26.52
CA THR A 190 1.09 -0.57 25.71
C THR A 190 1.24 -0.91 24.21
N ILE A 191 2.42 -0.73 23.61
CA ILE A 191 2.65 -1.18 22.22
C ILE A 191 2.55 -2.71 22.17
N SER A 192 3.01 -3.44 23.18
CA SER A 192 3.03 -4.93 23.15
C SER A 192 1.64 -5.44 23.20
N GLU A 193 0.92 -4.91 24.17
CA GLU A 193 -0.47 -5.20 24.38
C GLU A 193 -1.27 -4.92 23.10
N TYR A 194 -1.07 -3.78 22.42
CA TYR A 194 -1.74 -3.53 21.15
C TYR A 194 -1.37 -4.53 20.04
N LEU A 195 -0.08 -4.70 19.75
CA LEU A 195 0.37 -5.54 18.63
C LEU A 195 0.01 -7.02 18.82
N LEU A 196 -0.03 -7.50 20.06
CA LEU A 196 -0.32 -8.91 20.38
C LEU A 196 -1.81 -9.20 20.55
N THR A 197 -2.64 -8.22 20.90
CA THR A 197 -4.07 -8.45 21.19
C THR A 197 -5.01 -7.94 20.10
N SER A 198 -4.56 -7.07 19.21
CA SER A 198 -5.42 -6.52 18.15
C SER A 198 -5.60 -7.53 17.02
N ALA A 199 -6.70 -8.28 17.06
CA ALA A 199 -7.11 -9.20 15.99
C ALA A 199 -7.43 -8.49 14.65
N GLN A 200 -7.56 -7.16 14.66
CA GLN A 200 -7.94 -6.36 13.50
C GLN A 200 -6.76 -5.61 12.88
N LEU A 201 -5.57 -5.75 13.45
CA LEU A 201 -4.35 -5.19 12.90
C LEU A 201 -4.03 -5.88 11.56
N VAL A 202 -4.13 -5.11 10.48
CA VAL A 202 -3.79 -5.59 9.13
C VAL A 202 -2.31 -5.38 8.83
N LYS A 203 -1.77 -4.22 9.19
CA LYS A 203 -0.37 -3.88 8.89
C LYS A 203 0.18 -2.79 9.81
N VAL A 204 1.48 -2.89 10.07
CA VAL A 204 2.27 -1.82 10.68
C VAL A 204 3.09 -1.10 9.60
N PHE A 205 2.97 0.21 9.50
CA PHE A 205 3.94 1.04 8.78
C PHE A 205 5.00 1.52 9.77
N LEU A 206 6.22 1.00 9.60
CA LEU A 206 7.37 1.37 10.43
C LEU A 206 8.10 2.53 9.77
N LEU A 207 8.05 3.70 10.41
CA LEU A 207 8.62 4.94 9.91
C LEU A 207 10.10 5.04 10.26
N ILE A 208 10.91 5.40 9.27
CA ILE A 208 12.35 5.68 9.39
C ILE A 208 12.62 7.09 8.87
N ASP A 209 13.35 7.92 9.62
CA ASP A 209 13.70 9.28 9.22
C ASP A 209 14.86 9.25 8.21
N SER A 210 14.64 9.74 6.98
CA SER A 210 15.64 9.71 5.90
C SER A 210 16.91 10.51 6.20
N ARG A 211 16.93 11.37 7.21
CA ARG A 211 18.11 12.16 7.57
C ARG A 211 19.12 11.35 8.38
N VAL A 212 18.63 10.32 9.07
CA VAL A 212 19.41 9.49 10.00
C VAL A 212 19.58 8.08 9.46
N GLY A 213 18.56 7.57 8.75
CA GLY A 213 18.48 6.18 8.33
C GLY A 213 18.16 5.24 9.50
N VAL A 214 18.32 3.94 9.25
CA VAL A 214 18.07 2.88 10.23
C VAL A 214 19.00 3.00 11.43
N GLN A 215 18.46 2.82 12.63
CA GLN A 215 19.20 2.79 13.89
C GLN A 215 19.03 1.45 14.60
N LYS A 216 19.86 1.19 15.62
CA LYS A 216 19.79 -0.04 16.42
C LYS A 216 18.38 -0.34 16.94
N ASN A 217 17.70 0.65 17.51
CA ASN A 217 16.34 0.48 18.02
C ASN A 217 15.34 0.16 16.89
N ASP A 218 15.55 0.67 15.68
CA ASP A 218 14.70 0.32 14.53
C ASP A 218 14.89 -1.16 14.17
N LYS A 219 16.13 -1.66 14.16
CA LYS A 219 16.45 -3.08 13.91
C LYS A 219 15.84 -4.02 14.95
N GLU A 220 15.92 -3.63 16.22
CA GLU A 220 15.30 -4.39 17.31
C GLU A 220 13.77 -4.47 17.13
N VAL A 221 13.12 -3.35 16.77
CA VAL A 221 11.68 -3.34 16.46
C VAL A 221 11.35 -4.18 15.24
N MET A 222 12.14 -4.10 14.16
CA MET A 222 11.94 -4.92 12.96
C MET A 222 12.03 -6.41 13.25
N LYS A 223 13.03 -6.83 14.03
CA LYS A 223 13.20 -8.22 14.46
C LYS A 223 12.02 -8.69 15.30
N LEU A 224 11.55 -7.86 16.24
CA LEU A 224 10.41 -8.19 17.09
C LEU A 224 9.11 -8.33 16.29
N LEU A 225 8.85 -7.43 15.34
CA LEU A 225 7.68 -7.54 14.46
C LEU A 225 7.71 -8.86 13.68
N ASP A 226 8.88 -9.26 13.18
CA ASP A 226 9.06 -10.51 12.45
C ASP A 226 8.88 -11.76 13.34
N GLU A 227 9.50 -11.76 14.52
CA GLU A 227 9.36 -12.83 15.53
C GLU A 227 7.90 -13.06 15.94
N HIS A 228 7.12 -11.99 16.05
CA HIS A 228 5.70 -12.03 16.41
C HIS A 228 4.75 -12.16 15.21
N ARG A 229 5.26 -12.39 13.99
CA ARG A 229 4.47 -12.57 12.77
C ARG A 229 3.56 -11.38 12.45
N VAL A 230 3.99 -10.17 12.82
CA VAL A 230 3.26 -8.93 12.53
C VAL A 230 3.69 -8.44 11.15
N SER A 231 2.78 -8.42 10.17
CA SER A 231 3.09 -7.87 8.86
C SER A 231 3.40 -6.38 8.95
N PHE A 232 4.53 -5.97 8.38
CA PHE A 232 4.95 -4.57 8.37
C PHE A 232 5.59 -4.12 7.07
N GLN A 233 5.65 -2.81 6.87
CA GLN A 233 6.29 -2.18 5.72
C GLN A 233 7.02 -0.92 6.13
N ILE A 234 8.19 -0.69 5.56
CA ILE A 234 8.99 0.49 5.86
C ILE A 234 8.45 1.71 5.12
N VAL A 235 8.33 2.83 5.85
CA VAL A 235 8.06 4.15 5.29
C VAL A 235 9.23 5.08 5.59
N LEU A 236 9.99 5.46 4.57
CA LEU A 236 11.09 6.40 4.68
C LEU A 236 10.52 7.83 4.63
N THR A 237 10.53 8.53 5.76
CA THR A 237 9.92 9.86 5.90
C THR A 237 10.94 10.98 5.70
N LYS A 238 10.43 12.19 5.40
CA LYS A 238 11.20 13.44 5.29
C LYS A 238 12.25 13.44 4.18
N ILE A 239 11.96 12.75 3.08
CA ILE A 239 12.87 12.63 1.93
C ILE A 239 13.28 14.00 1.35
N ASP A 240 12.46 15.03 1.54
CA ASP A 240 12.76 16.44 1.20
C ASP A 240 14.01 16.98 1.91
N LYS A 241 14.40 16.37 3.04
CA LYS A 241 15.54 16.82 3.87
C LYS A 241 16.82 16.02 3.63
N THR A 242 16.82 15.10 2.67
CA THR A 242 17.95 14.22 2.40
C THR A 242 18.38 14.36 0.94
N LYS A 243 19.68 14.59 0.72
CA LYS A 243 20.23 14.68 -0.64
C LYS A 243 20.01 13.36 -1.41
N PRO A 244 19.71 13.39 -2.71
CA PRO A 244 19.37 12.17 -3.49
C PRO A 244 20.40 11.04 -3.37
N GLY A 245 21.69 11.34 -3.41
CA GLY A 245 22.75 10.31 -3.27
C GLY A 245 22.77 9.65 -1.88
N ILE A 246 22.52 10.41 -0.82
CA ILE A 246 22.42 9.88 0.55
C ILE A 246 21.14 9.07 0.70
N LEU A 247 20.03 9.56 0.13
CA LEU A 247 18.74 8.88 0.14
C LEU A 247 18.83 7.51 -0.53
N LYS A 248 19.47 7.42 -1.70
CA LYS A 248 19.73 6.16 -2.40
C LYS A 248 20.56 5.19 -1.55
N LYS A 249 21.60 5.69 -0.86
CA LYS A 249 22.40 4.86 0.05
C LYS A 249 21.56 4.31 1.20
N ILE A 250 20.77 5.15 1.86
CA ILE A 250 19.89 4.75 2.97
C ILE A 250 18.85 3.72 2.50
N TYR A 251 18.27 3.94 1.32
CA TYR A 251 17.32 3.02 0.72
C TYR A 251 17.92 1.64 0.46
N ASN A 252 19.12 1.58 -0.12
CA ASN A 252 19.83 0.32 -0.37
C ASN A 252 20.20 -0.39 0.94
N THR A 253 20.72 0.35 1.93
CA THR A 253 20.98 -0.22 3.26
C THR A 253 19.72 -0.78 3.89
N LEU A 254 18.59 -0.07 3.81
CA LEU A 254 17.32 -0.59 4.33
C LEU A 254 16.88 -1.86 3.58
N LYS A 255 17.04 -1.92 2.25
CA LYS A 255 16.74 -3.13 1.47
C LYS A 255 17.54 -4.34 1.93
N GLU A 256 18.83 -4.16 2.18
CA GLU A 256 19.70 -5.22 2.70
C GLU A 256 19.25 -5.67 4.10
N GLU A 257 18.92 -4.73 4.98
CA GLU A 257 18.53 -5.01 6.37
C GLU A 257 17.17 -5.73 6.49
N ILE A 258 16.24 -5.50 5.54
CA ILE A 258 14.92 -6.14 5.55
C ILE A 258 14.86 -7.42 4.71
N ALA A 259 15.91 -7.76 3.95
CA ALA A 259 15.91 -8.89 3.02
C ALA A 259 15.60 -10.24 3.70
N ASP A 260 16.10 -10.43 4.91
CA ASP A 260 15.91 -11.65 5.69
C ASP A 260 14.62 -11.64 6.54
N LEU A 261 13.84 -10.54 6.51
CA LEU A 261 12.65 -10.38 7.35
C LEU A 261 11.39 -10.81 6.57
N VAL A 262 10.87 -11.98 6.90
CA VAL A 262 9.73 -12.61 6.21
C VAL A 262 8.46 -11.75 6.29
N CYS A 263 8.23 -11.09 7.42
CA CYS A 263 7.03 -10.29 7.65
C CYS A 263 7.14 -8.86 7.09
N CYS A 264 8.32 -8.47 6.59
CA CYS A 264 8.55 -7.16 6.01
C CYS A 264 8.26 -7.17 4.50
N LEU A 265 7.44 -6.24 4.03
CA LEU A 265 7.35 -6.03 2.58
C LEU A 265 8.64 -5.39 2.04
N PRO A 266 9.21 -5.93 0.93
CA PRO A 266 10.48 -5.50 0.37
C PRO A 266 10.44 -4.09 -0.24
N TYR A 267 9.24 -3.62 -0.59
CA TYR A 267 9.06 -2.28 -1.13
C TYR A 267 9.01 -1.22 -0.02
N ILE A 268 9.97 -0.30 -0.05
CA ILE A 268 10.08 0.82 0.89
C ILE A 268 9.38 2.04 0.29
N ILE A 269 8.32 2.51 0.95
CA ILE A 269 7.57 3.69 0.53
C ILE A 269 8.34 4.94 0.96
N GLN A 270 8.51 5.90 0.05
CA GLN A 270 9.22 7.15 0.32
C GLN A 270 8.23 8.31 0.44
N THR A 271 8.25 9.02 1.57
CA THR A 271 7.26 10.09 1.84
C THR A 271 7.91 11.42 2.21
N SER A 272 7.32 12.50 1.69
CA SER A 272 7.51 13.85 2.21
C SER A 272 6.14 14.46 2.46
N THR A 273 5.84 14.75 3.72
CA THR A 273 4.63 15.51 4.08
C THR A 273 4.74 16.98 3.69
N LEU A 274 5.96 17.51 3.49
CA LEU A 274 6.19 18.89 3.06
C LEU A 274 5.93 19.06 1.57
N GLU A 275 6.40 18.11 0.75
CA GLU A 275 6.24 18.11 -0.70
C GLU A 275 5.02 17.30 -1.18
N ASN A 276 4.22 16.76 -0.25
CA ASN A 276 3.11 15.83 -0.51
C ASN A 276 3.49 14.60 -1.36
N LYS A 277 4.76 14.17 -1.32
CA LYS A 277 5.26 13.00 -2.07
C LYS A 277 4.97 11.71 -1.34
N GLY A 278 4.55 10.68 -2.07
CA GLY A 278 4.28 9.33 -1.55
C GLY A 278 3.04 9.22 -0.66
N ILE A 279 2.30 10.31 -0.44
CA ILE A 279 1.10 10.31 0.41
C ILE A 279 -0.04 9.55 -0.27
N ASP A 280 -0.28 9.81 -1.56
CA ASP A 280 -1.34 9.15 -2.31
C ASP A 280 -1.01 7.68 -2.60
N GLU A 281 0.27 7.35 -2.79
CA GLU A 281 0.77 5.98 -2.85
C GLU A 281 0.48 5.23 -1.54
N LEU A 282 0.77 5.86 -0.39
CA LEU A 282 0.51 5.26 0.92
C LEU A 282 -1.00 5.09 1.18
N ARG A 283 -1.83 6.07 0.80
CA ARG A 283 -3.30 5.96 0.89
C ARG A 283 -3.82 4.80 0.04
N THR A 284 -3.36 4.70 -1.20
CA THR A 284 -3.78 3.65 -2.12
C THR A 284 -3.35 2.27 -1.60
N THR A 285 -2.12 2.16 -1.11
CA THR A 285 -1.60 0.95 -0.48
C THR A 285 -2.47 0.54 0.71
N ILE A 286 -2.83 1.49 1.58
CA ILE A 286 -3.72 1.23 2.74
C ILE A 286 -5.07 0.69 2.29
N LEU A 287 -5.71 1.29 1.29
CA LEU A 287 -7.03 0.83 0.83
C LEU A 287 -6.97 -0.55 0.17
N LYS A 288 -5.93 -0.81 -0.62
CA LYS A 288 -5.71 -2.11 -1.25
C LYS A 288 -5.55 -3.22 -0.21
N ILE A 289 -4.66 -3.06 0.76
CA ILE A 289 -4.43 -4.10 1.78
C ILE A 289 -5.60 -4.29 2.76
N THR A 290 -6.49 -3.30 2.87
CA THR A 290 -7.68 -3.37 3.74
C THR A 290 -8.95 -3.81 3.00
N GLY A 291 -8.86 -4.11 1.69
CA GLY A 291 -10.02 -4.52 0.89
C GLY A 291 -11.06 -3.40 0.72
N PHE A 292 -10.59 -2.15 0.68
CA PHE A 292 -11.40 -0.97 0.36
C PHE A 292 -11.00 -0.35 -0.98
N ASP A 293 -10.32 -1.09 -1.85
CA ASP A 293 -10.02 -0.63 -3.20
C ASP A 293 -11.28 -0.50 -4.08
N LYS A 294 -11.12 0.19 -5.21
CA LYS A 294 -12.20 0.47 -6.15
C LYS A 294 -12.88 -0.81 -6.64
N GLN A 295 -12.11 -1.85 -6.94
CA GLN A 295 -12.63 -3.11 -7.44
C GLN A 295 -13.54 -3.77 -6.41
N THR A 296 -13.07 -3.90 -5.17
CA THR A 296 -13.86 -4.42 -4.05
C THR A 296 -15.11 -3.57 -3.79
N TYR A 297 -15.01 -2.25 -3.93
CA TYR A 297 -16.19 -1.37 -3.82
C TYR A 297 -17.22 -1.62 -4.93
N ILE A 298 -16.78 -1.79 -6.18
CA ILE A 298 -17.64 -2.11 -7.32
C ILE A 298 -18.31 -3.47 -7.11
N ASP A 299 -17.55 -4.49 -6.71
CA ASP A 299 -18.03 -5.86 -6.52
C ASP A 299 -19.02 -5.96 -5.35
N ARG A 300 -18.76 -5.23 -4.24
CA ARG A 300 -19.71 -5.10 -3.13
C ARG A 300 -20.98 -4.36 -3.54
N LYS A 301 -20.88 -3.34 -4.39
CA LYS A 301 -22.05 -2.61 -4.89
C LYS A 301 -22.87 -3.46 -5.88
N ALA A 302 -22.22 -4.30 -6.67
CA ALA A 302 -22.86 -5.22 -7.61
C ALA A 302 -23.56 -6.39 -6.90
N SER A 303 -23.04 -6.85 -5.76
CA SER A 303 -23.61 -7.93 -4.96
C SER A 303 -24.73 -7.51 -3.99
N LEU A 304 -24.90 -6.21 -3.72
CA LEU A 304 -26.05 -5.72 -2.97
C LEU A 304 -27.34 -5.90 -3.78
N PRO A 305 -28.42 -6.45 -3.19
CA PRO A 305 -29.72 -6.51 -3.86
C PRO A 305 -30.12 -5.10 -4.24
N LYS A 306 -30.42 -4.88 -5.53
CA LYS A 306 -30.91 -3.59 -6.01
C LYS A 306 -32.21 -3.30 -5.26
N GLU A 307 -32.18 -2.36 -4.32
CA GLU A 307 -33.40 -1.86 -3.71
C GLU A 307 -34.37 -1.46 -4.83
N PRO A 308 -35.64 -1.87 -4.77
CA PRO A 308 -36.62 -1.45 -5.77
C PRO A 308 -36.63 0.07 -5.79
N ILE A 309 -36.24 0.65 -6.93
CA ILE A 309 -36.25 2.09 -7.13
C ILE A 309 -37.68 2.54 -6.86
N PRO A 310 -37.95 3.41 -5.86
CA PRO A 310 -39.29 3.90 -5.60
C PRO A 310 -39.86 4.47 -6.90
N GLU A 311 -41.09 4.11 -7.28
CA GLU A 311 -41.70 4.52 -8.57
C GLU A 311 -41.58 6.03 -8.81
N ASN A 312 -41.64 6.83 -7.74
CA ASN A 312 -41.43 8.28 -7.77
C ASN A 312 -40.06 8.70 -8.34
N LYS A 313 -38.97 7.98 -8.06
CA LYS A 313 -37.63 8.29 -8.61
C LYS A 313 -37.51 7.92 -10.10
N LYS A 314 -38.24 6.90 -10.58
CA LYS A 314 -38.31 6.60 -12.03
C LYS A 314 -39.11 7.66 -12.78
N LYS A 315 -40.21 8.15 -12.19
CA LYS A 315 -41.02 9.23 -12.74
C LYS A 315 -40.24 10.54 -12.81
N LEU A 316 -39.58 10.93 -11.71
CA LEU A 316 -38.71 12.11 -11.66
C LEU A 316 -37.54 12.06 -12.67
N LYS A 317 -36.92 10.89 -12.89
CA LYS A 317 -35.88 10.74 -13.91
C LYS A 317 -36.42 10.81 -15.34
N ARG A 318 -37.63 10.31 -15.59
CA ARG A 318 -38.28 10.42 -16.90
C ARG A 318 -38.70 11.85 -17.20
N GLU A 319 -39.27 12.54 -16.22
CA GLU A 319 -39.66 13.96 -16.33
C GLU A 319 -38.43 14.86 -16.49
N ALA A 320 -37.34 14.61 -15.74
CA ALA A 320 -36.09 15.35 -15.90
C ALA A 320 -35.43 15.11 -17.27
N LYS A 321 -35.50 13.88 -17.81
CA LYS A 321 -35.01 13.58 -19.15
C LYS A 321 -35.86 14.25 -20.23
N TYR A 322 -37.20 14.13 -20.14
CA TYR A 322 -38.13 14.78 -21.07
C TYR A 322 -37.96 16.31 -21.08
N ASN A 323 -37.80 16.95 -19.91
CA ASN A 323 -37.58 18.39 -19.81
C ASN A 323 -36.19 18.82 -20.30
N LYS A 324 -35.19 17.93 -20.25
CA LYS A 324 -33.86 18.19 -20.79
C LYS A 324 -33.87 18.08 -22.31
N ASP A 325 -34.43 17.01 -22.85
CA ASP A 325 -34.56 16.77 -24.29
C ASP A 325 -35.41 17.87 -24.96
N LYS A 326 -36.47 18.35 -24.28
CA LYS A 326 -37.29 19.47 -24.78
C LYS A 326 -36.56 20.82 -24.76
N LYS A 327 -35.66 21.05 -23.80
CA LYS A 327 -34.82 22.26 -23.75
C LYS A 327 -33.72 22.23 -24.81
N GLU A 328 -33.13 21.06 -25.06
CA GLU A 328 -32.13 20.90 -26.12
C GLU A 328 -32.75 21.11 -27.50
N ASN A 329 -33.93 20.54 -27.78
CA ASN A 329 -34.63 20.77 -29.05
C ASN A 329 -35.07 22.24 -29.25
N ASN A 330 -35.62 22.89 -28.22
CA ASN A 330 -36.03 24.30 -28.32
C ASN A 330 -34.85 25.24 -28.53
N ASN A 331 -33.69 24.94 -27.97
CA ASN A 331 -32.48 25.74 -28.20
C ASN A 331 -31.92 25.50 -29.62
N GLN A 332 -32.02 24.28 -30.14
CA GLN A 332 -31.61 23.97 -31.51
C GLN A 332 -32.51 24.64 -32.56
N GLU A 333 -33.83 24.64 -32.36
CA GLU A 333 -34.76 25.36 -33.25
C GLU A 333 -34.54 26.89 -33.22
N GLN A 334 -34.09 27.46 -32.10
CA GLN A 334 -33.75 28.88 -32.01
C GLN A 334 -32.39 29.22 -32.63
N GLU A 335 -31.39 28.35 -32.49
CA GLU A 335 -30.08 28.52 -33.14
C GLU A 335 -30.21 28.37 -34.67
N ASP A 336 -31.02 27.42 -35.16
CA ASP A 336 -31.27 27.24 -36.59
C ASP A 336 -32.09 28.41 -37.20
N GLU A 337 -33.02 29.03 -36.46
CA GLU A 337 -33.76 30.23 -36.91
C GLU A 337 -32.88 31.50 -36.91
N GLU A 338 -31.98 31.66 -35.94
CA GLU A 338 -31.03 32.80 -35.90
C GLU A 338 -29.97 32.70 -37.02
N ASP A 339 -29.48 31.49 -37.33
CA ASP A 339 -28.53 31.25 -38.43
C ASP A 339 -29.18 31.48 -39.82
N GLU A 340 -30.45 31.13 -40.02
CA GLU A 340 -31.19 31.42 -41.26
C GLU A 340 -31.47 32.93 -41.45
N GLU A 341 -31.73 33.67 -40.37
CA GLU A 341 -31.90 35.14 -40.44
C GLU A 341 -30.57 35.87 -40.74
N GLU A 342 -29.44 35.41 -40.18
CA GLU A 342 -28.10 35.97 -40.49
C GLU A 342 -27.67 35.68 -41.94
N GLU A 343 -27.90 34.46 -42.47
CA GLU A 343 -27.64 34.16 -43.89
C GLU A 343 -28.51 35.01 -44.84
N GLU A 344 -29.78 35.25 -44.49
CA GLU A 344 -30.65 36.12 -45.29
C GLU A 344 -30.22 37.60 -45.27
N GLU A 345 -29.66 38.11 -44.17
CA GLU A 345 -29.12 39.47 -44.09
C GLU A 345 -27.81 39.61 -44.88
N GLU A 346 -26.89 38.63 -44.80
CA GLU A 346 -25.65 38.63 -45.59
C GLU A 346 -25.94 38.60 -47.11
N ILE A 347 -26.90 37.80 -47.55
CA ILE A 347 -27.32 37.74 -48.96
C ILE A 347 -27.94 39.07 -49.41
N LYS A 348 -28.71 39.75 -48.55
CA LYS A 348 -29.29 41.08 -48.85
C LYS A 348 -28.21 42.16 -48.93
N GLU A 349 -27.17 42.11 -48.09
CA GLU A 349 -26.03 43.04 -48.15
C GLU A 349 -25.19 42.83 -49.42
N GLU A 350 -24.86 41.58 -49.80
CA GLU A 350 -24.12 41.27 -51.03
C GLU A 350 -24.86 41.72 -52.31
N ILE A 351 -26.18 41.60 -52.34
CA ILE A 351 -27.01 42.05 -53.46
C ILE A 351 -27.09 43.59 -53.53
N SER A 352 -26.92 44.30 -52.40
CA SER A 352 -26.91 45.76 -52.36
C SER A 352 -25.56 46.38 -52.78
N LEU A 353 -24.45 45.65 -52.62
CA LEU A 353 -23.10 46.09 -52.99
C LEU A 353 -22.75 45.85 -54.47
N ASN A 354 -23.55 45.05 -55.19
CA ASN A 354 -23.39 44.73 -56.62
C ASN A 354 -24.47 45.37 -57.53
N LYS A 355 -25.15 46.42 -57.05
CA LYS A 355 -26.01 47.33 -57.83
C LYS A 355 -25.59 48.77 -57.59
#